data_AF-A0A7Z8QFT5-F1
#
_entry.id   AF-A0A7Z8QFT5-F1
#
_cell.length_a   1.000
_cell.length_b   1.000
_cell.length_c   1.000
_cell.angle_alpha   90.00
_cell.angle_beta   90.00
_cell.angle_gamma   90.00
#
_symmetry.space_group_name_H-M   'P 1'
#
loop_
_entity.id
_entity.type
_entity.pdbx_description
1 polymer ?
#
loop_
_entity_poly.entity_id
_entity_poly.type
_entity_poly.pdbx_seq_one_letter_code
_entity_poly.pdbx_strand_id
1 'polypeptide(L)'
;MMRFKSAIVVAVLSGIFSGVAVSEDTKTSKRAKGSLDFTRREGQLSEWLVDLEKDGFIKVGEYDSMSFHMKVDSVDLLGSVPLSSTLSGLSFVPVDVSDSLLSDAKYLGHKAGEAAGSPVKNRFSRYYKHEGLGFIELEEILYSEGDPRLYPGRFLNSKVGDVNSAYVVLRGPTGLSKATLVWAKGNRKFSINVGSVEVDLDVLKREIFTLAGSL
;
A
#
# COMPACT_ATOMS: atom_id res chain seq x y z
N MET A 1 17.24 -24.95 35.73
CA MET A 1 17.18 -25.52 34.37
C MET A 1 15.75 -25.45 33.89
N MET A 2 15.38 -24.47 33.05
CA MET A 2 14.10 -24.49 32.33
C MET A 2 14.27 -23.66 31.05
N ARG A 3 14.21 -24.37 29.91
CA ARG A 3 14.34 -23.83 28.56
C ARG A 3 12.94 -23.35 28.14
N PHE A 4 12.81 -22.10 27.72
CA PHE A 4 11.66 -21.70 26.90
C PHE A 4 12.08 -21.70 25.44
N LYS A 5 11.51 -22.66 24.70
CA LYS A 5 11.56 -22.72 23.24
C LYS A 5 10.37 -21.93 22.69
N SER A 6 10.65 -21.15 21.66
CA SER A 6 9.72 -20.42 20.82
C SER A 6 8.68 -21.34 20.18
N ALA A 7 7.44 -20.85 20.04
CA ALA A 7 6.46 -21.39 19.11
C ALA A 7 5.94 -20.24 18.23
N ILE A 8 6.24 -20.37 16.95
CA ILE A 8 5.81 -19.56 15.82
C ILE A 8 4.33 -19.87 15.59
N VAL A 9 3.46 -18.86 15.56
CA VAL A 9 2.08 -19.01 15.08
C VAL A 9 2.06 -18.60 13.61
N VAL A 10 2.06 -19.62 12.74
CA VAL A 10 1.75 -19.50 11.32
C VAL A 10 0.23 -19.41 11.20
N ALA A 11 -0.31 -18.27 10.77
CA ALA A 11 -1.69 -18.18 10.31
C ALA A 11 -1.70 -18.23 8.78
N VAL A 12 -1.98 -19.44 8.25
CA VAL A 12 -2.22 -19.69 6.83
C VAL A 12 -3.65 -19.32 6.47
N LEU A 13 -3.81 -18.58 5.37
CA LEU A 13 -5.07 -18.30 4.70
C LEU A 13 -5.87 -19.58 4.38
N SER A 14 -7.13 -19.64 4.78
CA SER A 14 -8.17 -20.41 4.06
C SER A 14 -9.57 -19.96 4.47
N GLY A 15 -10.06 -18.90 3.82
CA GLY A 15 -11.47 -18.51 3.84
C GLY A 15 -12.14 -18.96 2.55
N ILE A 16 -12.37 -20.26 2.40
CA ILE A 16 -13.22 -20.82 1.35
C ILE A 16 -14.67 -20.56 1.76
N PHE A 17 -15.39 -19.73 0.99
CA PHE A 17 -16.85 -19.74 0.99
C PHE A 17 -17.31 -21.04 0.31
N SER A 18 -17.38 -22.13 1.07
CA SER A 18 -18.05 -23.36 0.66
C SER A 18 -19.51 -23.31 1.09
N GLY A 19 -20.37 -23.63 0.13
CA GLY A 19 -21.81 -23.51 0.21
C GLY A 19 -22.45 -24.22 1.39
N VAL A 20 -23.55 -23.63 1.84
CA VAL A 20 -24.50 -24.25 2.75
C VAL A 20 -25.19 -25.38 1.97
N ALA A 21 -24.76 -26.61 2.23
CA ALA A 21 -25.53 -27.79 1.89
C ALA A 21 -26.72 -27.87 2.87
N VAL A 22 -27.90 -27.59 2.33
CA VAL A 22 -29.20 -27.81 2.95
C VAL A 22 -29.43 -29.33 3.03
N SER A 23 -29.76 -29.83 4.21
CA SER A 23 -30.49 -31.10 4.36
C SER A 23 -31.97 -30.74 4.51
N GLU A 24 -32.76 -31.02 3.47
CA GLU A 24 -34.22 -31.01 3.56
C GLU A 24 -34.70 -32.20 4.40
N ASP A 25 -35.73 -31.99 5.21
CA ASP A 25 -36.87 -32.88 5.09
C ASP A 25 -38.22 -32.19 5.37
N THR A 26 -39.09 -32.31 4.35
CA THR A 26 -40.56 -32.23 4.32
C THR A 26 -41.35 -30.90 4.47
N LYS A 27 -41.86 -30.49 3.29
CA LYS A 27 -43.28 -30.24 2.91
C LYS A 27 -43.74 -28.79 2.65
N THR A 28 -44.02 -28.60 1.35
CA THR A 28 -45.08 -27.81 0.68
C THR A 28 -45.01 -26.28 0.69
N SER A 29 -44.80 -25.70 -0.51
CA SER A 29 -45.84 -24.97 -1.28
C SER A 29 -45.35 -23.67 -1.95
N LYS A 30 -45.37 -23.71 -3.29
CA LYS A 30 -45.63 -22.62 -4.28
C LYS A 30 -44.55 -21.54 -4.54
N ARG A 31 -44.07 -21.55 -5.81
CA ARG A 31 -43.68 -20.44 -6.74
C ARG A 31 -43.25 -19.11 -6.09
N ALA A 32 -42.10 -18.53 -6.44
CA ALA A 32 -41.82 -18.09 -7.81
C ALA A 32 -40.32 -17.93 -8.12
N LYS A 33 -40.00 -18.11 -9.41
CA LYS A 33 -38.73 -17.80 -10.07
C LYS A 33 -38.18 -16.43 -9.66
N GLY A 34 -37.01 -16.42 -9.03
CA GLY A 34 -36.00 -15.38 -9.23
C GLY A 34 -34.80 -16.07 -9.87
N SER A 35 -34.69 -16.01 -11.20
CA SER A 35 -33.41 -16.35 -11.83
C SER A 35 -32.37 -15.40 -11.23
N LEU A 36 -31.31 -15.96 -10.65
CA LEU A 36 -30.12 -15.19 -10.31
C LEU A 36 -29.66 -14.48 -11.58
N ASP A 37 -29.91 -13.18 -11.62
CA ASP A 37 -29.58 -12.31 -12.74
C ASP A 37 -28.07 -12.03 -12.67
N PHE A 38 -27.27 -12.91 -13.29
CA PHE A 38 -25.81 -12.80 -13.32
C PHE A 38 -25.33 -11.52 -14.02
N THR A 39 -26.13 -10.98 -14.94
CA THR A 39 -25.91 -9.69 -15.61
C THR A 39 -25.92 -8.51 -14.63
N ARG A 40 -26.72 -8.57 -13.55
CA ARG A 40 -26.72 -7.55 -12.49
C ARG A 40 -25.44 -7.57 -11.64
N ARG A 41 -24.80 -8.73 -11.48
CA ARG A 41 -23.52 -8.87 -10.76
C ARG A 41 -22.34 -8.37 -11.59
N GLU A 42 -22.36 -8.56 -12.90
CA GLU A 42 -21.34 -8.00 -13.79
C GLU A 42 -21.42 -6.47 -13.82
N GLY A 43 -22.62 -5.89 -13.93
CA GLY A 43 -22.83 -4.45 -13.83
C GLY A 43 -22.36 -3.86 -12.50
N GLN A 44 -22.72 -4.48 -11.36
CA GLN A 44 -22.24 -4.05 -10.04
C GLN A 44 -20.74 -4.20 -9.86
N LEU A 45 -20.13 -5.27 -10.39
CA LEU A 45 -18.68 -5.44 -10.34
C LEU A 45 -17.98 -4.37 -11.19
N SER A 46 -18.51 -4.06 -12.37
CA SER A 46 -18.00 -2.98 -13.22
C SER A 46 -18.15 -1.62 -12.56
N GLU A 47 -19.29 -1.32 -11.93
CA GLU A 47 -19.50 -0.09 -11.15
C GLU A 47 -18.53 -0.01 -9.96
N TRP A 48 -18.37 -1.09 -9.20
CA TRP A 48 -17.41 -1.12 -8.10
C TRP A 48 -15.97 -0.98 -8.60
N LEU A 49 -15.60 -1.57 -9.73
CA LEU A 49 -14.28 -1.38 -10.33
C LEU A 49 -14.09 0.08 -10.77
N VAL A 50 -15.10 0.71 -11.36
CA VAL A 50 -15.09 2.14 -11.73
C VAL A 50 -14.94 3.03 -10.49
N ASP A 51 -15.68 2.77 -9.43
CA ASP A 51 -15.59 3.54 -8.18
C ASP A 51 -14.23 3.31 -7.49
N LEU A 52 -13.72 2.08 -7.51
CA LEU A 52 -12.38 1.75 -7.01
C LEU A 52 -11.26 2.40 -7.84
N GLU A 53 -11.46 2.57 -9.14
CA GLU A 53 -10.57 3.35 -10.00
C GLU A 53 -10.65 4.86 -9.71
N LYS A 54 -11.88 5.35 -9.54
CA LYS A 54 -12.17 6.78 -9.38
C LYS A 54 -11.81 7.31 -7.99
N ASP A 55 -11.98 6.51 -6.94
CA ASP A 55 -11.83 6.96 -5.54
C ASP A 55 -10.70 6.24 -4.80
N GLY A 56 -10.15 5.17 -5.39
CA GLY A 56 -9.18 4.30 -4.73
C GLY A 56 -9.85 3.22 -3.87
N PHE A 57 -9.10 2.18 -3.52
CA PHE A 57 -9.62 1.16 -2.61
C PHE A 57 -9.53 1.65 -1.17
N ILE A 58 -10.69 1.88 -0.57
CA ILE A 58 -10.78 2.31 0.82
C ILE A 58 -11.03 1.10 1.72
N LYS A 59 -10.13 0.87 2.69
CA LYS A 59 -10.31 -0.12 3.76
C LYS A 59 -10.33 0.58 5.10
N VAL A 60 -11.22 0.15 5.98
CA VAL A 60 -11.30 0.64 7.36
C VAL A 60 -10.41 -0.22 8.25
N GLY A 61 -9.52 0.40 9.00
CA GLY A 61 -8.59 -0.28 9.92
C GLY A 61 -7.51 0.66 10.44
N GLU A 62 -7.28 0.65 11.75
CA GLU A 62 -6.40 1.62 12.43
C GLU A 62 -4.95 1.17 12.56
N TYR A 63 -4.71 -0.15 12.61
CA TYR A 63 -3.39 -0.69 12.90
C TYR A 63 -2.33 -0.31 11.84
N ASP A 64 -2.69 -0.44 10.56
CA ASP A 64 -1.77 -0.19 9.45
C ASP A 64 -1.47 1.31 9.27
N SER A 65 -2.43 2.18 9.58
CA SER A 65 -2.21 3.63 9.62
C SER A 65 -1.37 4.00 10.84
N MET A 66 -1.75 3.58 12.05
CA MET A 66 -0.98 3.86 13.28
C MET A 66 0.48 3.40 13.19
N SER A 67 0.73 2.18 12.71
CA SER A 67 2.10 1.65 12.55
C SER A 67 2.95 2.46 11.57
N PHE A 68 2.33 3.04 10.53
CA PHE A 68 3.02 3.95 9.63
C PHE A 68 3.43 5.24 10.35
N HIS A 69 2.51 5.89 11.07
CA HIS A 69 2.82 7.11 11.84
C HIS A 69 3.98 6.87 12.83
N MET A 70 3.90 5.79 13.61
CA MET A 70 4.97 5.41 14.55
C MET A 70 6.32 5.16 13.85
N LYS A 71 6.31 4.53 12.67
CA LYS A 71 7.52 4.30 11.87
C LYS A 71 8.16 5.61 11.45
N VAL A 72 7.38 6.59 10.98
CA VAL A 72 7.91 7.89 10.55
C VAL A 72 8.41 8.70 11.74
N ASP A 73 7.66 8.74 12.84
CA ASP A 73 8.08 9.40 14.08
C ASP A 73 9.42 8.84 14.60
N SER A 74 9.63 7.52 14.49
CA SER A 74 10.91 6.91 14.87
C SER A 74 12.09 7.43 14.06
N VAL A 75 11.88 7.78 12.78
CA VAL A 75 12.94 8.31 11.90
C VAL A 75 13.29 9.73 12.31
N ASP A 76 12.28 10.58 12.55
CA ASP A 76 12.49 11.97 12.96
C ASP A 76 13.22 12.03 14.31
N LEU A 77 12.84 11.17 15.26
CA LEU A 77 13.41 11.16 16.61
C LEU A 77 14.82 10.57 16.67
N LEU A 78 15.08 9.47 15.98
CA LEU A 78 16.37 8.76 16.04
C LEU A 78 17.39 9.32 15.04
N GLY A 79 16.93 10.14 14.09
CA GLY A 79 17.72 10.60 12.98
C GLY A 79 18.09 9.47 12.01
N SER A 80 18.92 9.82 11.03
CA SER A 80 19.43 8.88 10.02
C SER A 80 20.94 8.91 10.00
N VAL A 81 21.55 7.77 9.66
CA VAL A 81 22.98 7.72 9.35
C VAL A 81 23.30 8.61 8.13
N PRO A 82 24.57 9.01 7.91
CA PRO A 82 24.92 9.85 6.77
C PRO A 82 24.49 9.24 5.43
N LEU A 83 23.89 10.04 4.56
CA LEU A 83 23.34 9.58 3.28
C LEU A 83 24.39 8.89 2.41
N SER A 84 25.62 9.43 2.36
CA SER A 84 26.73 8.82 1.62
C SER A 84 27.07 7.40 2.08
N SER A 85 27.01 7.15 3.40
CA SER A 85 27.21 5.82 3.99
C SER A 85 26.06 4.88 3.67
N THR A 86 24.84 5.40 3.64
CA THR A 86 23.66 4.60 3.25
C THR A 86 23.73 4.20 1.78
N LEU A 87 24.01 5.15 0.89
CA LEU A 87 24.04 4.92 -0.55
C LEU A 87 25.15 3.95 -0.98
N SER A 88 26.31 3.98 -0.31
CA SER A 88 27.42 3.05 -0.62
C SER A 88 27.10 1.60 -0.31
N GLY A 89 26.16 1.34 0.61
CA GLY A 89 25.72 0.00 0.97
C GLY A 89 24.54 -0.53 0.17
N LEU A 90 23.92 0.28 -0.70
CA LEU A 90 22.79 -0.14 -1.53
C LEU A 90 23.26 -0.90 -2.79
N SER A 91 22.46 -1.87 -3.19
CA SER A 91 22.63 -2.60 -4.46
C SER A 91 22.21 -1.80 -5.70
N PHE A 92 21.73 -0.57 -5.51
CA PHE A 92 21.25 0.31 -6.57
C PHE A 92 21.38 1.77 -6.17
N VAL A 93 21.39 2.66 -7.16
CA VAL A 93 21.33 4.12 -6.94
C VAL A 93 19.87 4.56 -6.95
N PRO A 94 19.30 5.05 -5.82
CA PRO A 94 17.94 5.57 -5.77
C PRO A 94 17.73 6.75 -6.73
N VAL A 95 16.52 6.95 -7.21
CA VAL A 95 16.16 8.10 -8.07
C VAL A 95 16.29 9.38 -7.25
N ASP A 96 16.87 10.43 -7.83
CA ASP A 96 16.93 11.73 -7.20
C ASP A 96 15.53 12.35 -7.13
N VAL A 97 15.17 12.84 -5.94
CA VAL A 97 13.91 13.55 -5.71
C VAL A 97 14.23 15.02 -5.79
N SER A 98 13.63 15.73 -6.73
CA SER A 98 13.88 17.16 -6.91
C SER A 98 13.45 17.95 -5.67
N ASP A 99 14.28 18.87 -5.21
CA ASP A 99 13.97 19.73 -4.05
C ASP A 99 12.71 20.58 -4.28
N SER A 100 12.38 20.91 -5.53
CA SER A 100 11.15 21.65 -5.88
C SER A 100 9.87 20.84 -5.67
N LEU A 101 9.98 19.51 -5.69
CA LEU A 101 8.84 18.61 -5.58
C LEU A 101 8.33 18.48 -4.14
N LEU A 102 9.21 18.72 -3.18
CA LEU A 102 8.96 18.61 -1.75
C LEU A 102 9.39 19.90 -1.03
N SER A 103 9.33 21.05 -1.72
CA SER A 103 9.76 22.36 -1.19
C SER A 103 9.04 22.72 0.10
N ASP A 104 7.78 22.29 0.23
CA ASP A 104 6.90 22.56 1.36
C ASP A 104 6.94 21.41 2.40
N ALA A 105 7.88 20.45 2.23
CA ALA A 105 8.05 19.33 3.12
C ALA A 105 9.42 19.37 3.82
N LYS A 106 9.40 19.23 5.16
CA LYS A 106 10.60 19.05 5.96
C LYS A 106 11.13 17.64 5.77
N TYR A 107 12.37 17.49 5.31
CA TYR A 107 13.06 16.20 5.30
C TYR A 107 13.31 15.70 6.73
N LEU A 108 12.90 14.46 7.02
CA LEU A 108 13.05 13.82 8.34
C LEU A 108 14.19 12.82 8.37
N GLY A 109 14.51 12.19 7.23
CA GLY A 109 15.57 11.19 7.18
C GLY A 109 15.34 10.10 6.13
N HIS A 110 16.12 9.02 6.23
CA HIS A 110 16.08 7.89 5.32
C HIS A 110 16.42 6.57 6.00
N LYS A 111 16.03 5.47 5.37
CA LYS A 111 16.39 4.10 5.76
C LYS A 111 16.79 3.29 4.52
N ALA A 112 17.78 2.41 4.68
CA ALA A 112 18.08 1.36 3.70
C ALA A 112 17.93 -0.01 4.34
N GLY A 113 17.54 -0.99 3.55
CA GLY A 113 17.36 -2.36 4.05
C GLY A 113 17.21 -3.38 2.94
N GLU A 114 16.88 -4.59 3.35
CA GLU A 114 16.63 -5.73 2.48
C GLU A 114 15.12 -5.88 2.30
N ALA A 115 14.65 -5.99 1.06
CA ALA A 115 13.32 -6.48 0.80
C ALA A 115 13.23 -7.96 1.20
N ALA A 116 12.05 -8.42 1.61
CA ALA A 116 11.86 -9.79 2.07
C ALA A 116 12.43 -10.80 1.06
N GLY A 117 13.32 -11.71 1.49
CA GLY A 117 13.95 -12.70 0.62
C GLY A 117 15.06 -12.14 -0.29
N SER A 118 15.54 -10.93 -0.08
CA SER A 118 16.75 -10.40 -0.71
C SER A 118 17.97 -10.62 0.19
N PRO A 119 19.11 -11.08 -0.34
CA PRO A 119 20.37 -11.15 0.41
C PRO A 119 21.16 -9.84 0.40
N VAL A 120 20.65 -8.81 -0.28
CA VAL A 120 21.32 -7.51 -0.46
C VAL A 120 20.39 -6.36 -0.11
N LYS A 121 20.96 -5.24 0.34
CA LYS A 121 20.20 -4.02 0.58
C LYS A 121 19.67 -3.47 -0.73
N ASN A 122 18.42 -3.80 -1.04
CA ASN A 122 17.72 -3.44 -2.27
C ASN A 122 16.47 -2.59 -2.01
N ARG A 123 16.31 -2.05 -0.80
CA ARG A 123 15.24 -1.14 -0.41
C ARG A 123 15.84 0.16 0.11
N PHE A 124 15.29 1.27 -0.34
CA PHE A 124 15.60 2.60 0.16
C PHE A 124 14.32 3.39 0.39
N SER A 125 14.20 4.04 1.55
CA SER A 125 13.07 4.89 1.90
C SER A 125 13.55 6.29 2.31
N ARG A 126 12.88 7.33 1.85
CA ARG A 126 13.04 8.72 2.29
C ARG A 126 11.76 9.18 3.01
N TYR A 127 11.90 9.97 4.06
CA TYR A 127 10.79 10.40 4.91
C TYR A 127 10.74 11.92 5.00
N TYR A 128 9.52 12.47 4.90
CA TYR A 128 9.26 13.90 4.94
C TYR A 128 8.01 14.20 5.78
N LYS A 129 7.91 15.43 6.27
CA LYS A 129 6.70 15.99 6.88
C LYS A 129 6.24 17.21 6.10
N HIS A 130 5.06 17.13 5.50
CA HIS A 130 4.43 18.20 4.74
C HIS A 130 3.24 18.75 5.54
N GLU A 131 3.11 20.08 5.64
CA GLU A 131 2.09 20.70 6.50
C GLU A 131 0.66 20.33 6.09
N GLY A 132 0.37 20.28 4.78
CA GLY A 132 -0.97 19.98 4.27
C GLY A 132 -1.27 18.50 4.01
N LEU A 133 -0.27 17.61 4.08
CA LEU A 133 -0.43 16.18 3.74
C LEU A 133 -0.06 15.24 4.87
N GLY A 134 0.67 15.72 5.88
CA GLY A 134 1.21 14.90 6.95
C GLY A 134 2.55 14.25 6.56
N PHE A 135 2.73 13.00 6.99
CA PHE A 135 3.96 12.26 6.78
C PHE A 135 4.00 11.62 5.41
N ILE A 136 5.13 11.76 4.70
CA ILE A 136 5.35 11.18 3.37
C ILE A 136 6.54 10.21 3.47
N GLU A 137 6.35 8.98 3.01
CA GLU A 137 7.41 8.02 2.75
C GLU A 137 7.48 7.74 1.24
N LEU A 138 8.65 7.98 0.66
CA LEU A 138 9.02 7.54 -0.69
C LEU A 138 9.89 6.29 -0.57
N GLU A 139 9.42 5.16 -1.06
CA GLU A 139 10.17 3.89 -1.06
C GLU A 139 10.49 3.44 -2.49
N GLU A 140 11.73 3.03 -2.68
CA GLU A 140 12.24 2.39 -3.89
C GLU A 140 12.77 1.00 -3.53
N ILE A 141 12.38 -0.01 -4.30
CA ILE A 141 12.89 -1.38 -4.17
C ILE A 141 13.38 -1.87 -5.53
N LEU A 142 14.63 -2.32 -5.59
CA LEU A 142 15.18 -3.02 -6.76
C LEU A 142 14.88 -4.51 -6.65
N TYR A 143 14.25 -5.08 -7.67
CA TYR A 143 14.10 -6.53 -7.81
C TYR A 143 14.92 -7.06 -8.99
N SER A 144 15.05 -8.39 -9.07
CA SER A 144 15.49 -9.04 -10.30
C SER A 144 14.45 -8.84 -11.40
N GLU A 145 14.89 -8.87 -12.65
CA GLU A 145 13.98 -8.79 -13.79
C GLU A 145 12.96 -9.95 -13.76
N GLY A 146 11.68 -9.64 -14.05
CA GLY A 146 10.60 -10.62 -14.03
C GLY A 146 10.15 -11.09 -12.63
N ASP A 147 10.67 -10.49 -11.56
CA ASP A 147 10.24 -10.83 -10.20
C ASP A 147 8.74 -10.55 -10.01
N PRO A 148 7.93 -11.53 -9.57
CA PRO A 148 6.49 -11.36 -9.42
C PRO A 148 6.11 -10.25 -8.42
N ARG A 149 7.01 -9.87 -7.51
CA ARG A 149 6.79 -8.82 -6.50
C ARG A 149 6.82 -7.41 -7.08
N LEU A 150 7.34 -7.24 -8.30
CA LEU A 150 7.26 -5.99 -9.06
C LEU A 150 5.82 -5.59 -9.31
N TYR A 151 4.95 -6.57 -9.55
CA TYR A 151 3.55 -6.31 -9.84
C TYR A 151 2.79 -6.06 -8.53
N PRO A 152 2.01 -4.97 -8.41
CA PRO A 152 1.21 -4.65 -7.21
C PRO A 152 0.13 -5.67 -6.81
N GLY A 153 0.18 -6.91 -7.31
CA GLY A 153 -0.85 -7.92 -7.11
C GLY A 153 -2.03 -7.75 -8.06
N ARG A 154 -3.17 -8.35 -7.71
CA ARG A 154 -4.39 -8.36 -8.53
C ARG A 154 -5.15 -7.03 -8.57
N PHE A 155 -4.71 -6.05 -7.78
CA PHE A 155 -5.46 -4.83 -7.54
C PHE A 155 -4.79 -3.65 -8.25
N LEU A 156 -5.04 -3.54 -9.55
CA LEU A 156 -4.63 -2.41 -10.39
C LEU A 156 -5.88 -1.56 -10.64
N ASN A 157 -5.88 -0.34 -10.13
CA ASN A 157 -7.04 0.57 -10.15
C ASN A 157 -6.64 2.01 -10.49
N SER A 158 -5.42 2.23 -10.98
CA SER A 158 -4.94 3.58 -11.30
C SER A 158 -3.76 3.51 -12.27
N LYS A 159 -3.27 4.69 -12.68
CA LYS A 159 -2.06 4.81 -13.49
C LYS A 159 -1.17 5.96 -13.00
N VAL A 160 0.14 5.75 -13.10
CA VAL A 160 1.17 6.79 -13.01
C VAL A 160 1.77 6.96 -14.40
N GLY A 161 1.41 8.06 -15.08
CA GLY A 161 1.63 8.16 -16.53
C GLY A 161 0.93 7.02 -17.27
N ASP A 162 1.68 6.26 -18.07
CA ASP A 162 1.17 5.10 -18.80
C ASP A 162 1.35 3.76 -18.05
N VAL A 163 1.88 3.80 -16.83
CA VAL A 163 2.18 2.60 -16.03
C VAL A 163 1.03 2.30 -15.09
N ASN A 164 0.57 1.03 -15.09
CA ASN A 164 -0.45 0.57 -14.15
C ASN A 164 0.03 0.68 -12.70
N SER A 165 -0.85 1.16 -11.83
CA SER A 165 -0.58 1.35 -10.41
C SER A 165 -1.73 0.86 -9.53
N ALA A 166 -1.41 0.67 -8.25
CA ALA A 166 -2.36 0.37 -7.20
C ALA A 166 -2.43 1.54 -6.22
N TYR A 167 -3.62 2.07 -6.00
CA TYR A 167 -3.90 3.13 -5.03
C TYR A 167 -4.90 2.65 -3.98
N VAL A 168 -4.47 2.67 -2.72
CA VAL A 168 -5.21 2.19 -1.56
C VAL A 168 -5.21 3.27 -0.48
N VAL A 169 -6.34 3.47 0.16
CA VAL A 169 -6.47 4.34 1.33
C VAL A 169 -6.97 3.51 2.51
N LEU A 170 -6.22 3.56 3.61
CA LEU A 170 -6.60 2.96 4.90
C LEU A 170 -7.07 4.08 5.83
N ARG A 171 -8.24 3.92 6.44
CA ARG A 171 -8.79 4.89 7.40
C ARG A 171 -9.08 4.22 8.73
N GLY A 172 -8.52 4.78 9.79
CA GLY A 172 -8.87 4.45 11.17
C GLY A 172 -10.11 5.24 11.63
N PRO A 173 -10.86 4.71 12.62
CA PRO A 173 -11.98 5.42 13.23
C PRO A 173 -11.55 6.68 14.01
N THR A 174 -10.27 6.79 14.34
CA THR A 174 -9.67 7.95 15.04
C THR A 174 -9.25 9.09 14.11
N GLY A 175 -9.56 9.00 12.81
CA GLY A 175 -9.18 10.01 11.81
C GLY A 175 -7.79 9.83 11.20
N LEU A 176 -6.97 8.89 11.72
CA LEU A 176 -5.70 8.50 11.11
C LEU A 176 -5.94 7.82 9.76
N SER A 177 -5.25 8.28 8.74
CA SER A 177 -5.33 7.70 7.41
C SER A 177 -3.94 7.39 6.86
N LYS A 178 -3.89 6.41 5.96
CA LYS A 178 -2.70 6.08 5.19
C LYS A 178 -3.11 5.83 3.74
N ALA A 179 -2.68 6.69 2.83
CA ALA A 179 -2.75 6.41 1.41
C ALA A 179 -1.45 5.76 0.93
N THR A 180 -1.56 4.78 0.05
CA THR A 180 -0.45 4.04 -0.54
C THR A 180 -0.67 3.97 -2.04
N LEU A 181 0.25 4.55 -2.81
CA LEU A 181 0.35 4.41 -4.26
C LEU A 181 1.57 3.57 -4.60
N VAL A 182 1.39 2.51 -5.39
CA VAL A 182 2.46 1.57 -5.77
C VAL A 182 2.45 1.36 -7.28
N TRP A 183 3.62 1.45 -7.90
CA TRP A 183 3.83 1.15 -9.32
C TRP A 183 5.22 0.54 -9.53
N ALA A 184 5.48 0.05 -10.74
CA ALA A 184 6.78 -0.47 -11.11
C ALA A 184 7.23 0.07 -12.47
N LYS A 185 8.52 0.41 -12.58
CA LYS A 185 9.17 0.89 -13.81
C LYS A 185 10.45 0.10 -14.01
N GLY A 186 10.50 -0.70 -15.06
CA GLY A 186 11.56 -1.69 -15.24
C GLY A 186 11.59 -2.71 -14.09
N ASN A 187 12.77 -2.90 -13.49
CA ASN A 187 12.97 -3.78 -12.34
C ASN A 187 12.91 -3.04 -10.98
N ARG A 188 12.34 -1.84 -10.96
CA ARG A 188 12.14 -1.06 -9.74
C ARG A 188 10.67 -0.97 -9.38
N LYS A 189 10.38 -1.21 -8.11
CA LYS A 189 9.08 -0.96 -7.49
C LYS A 189 9.17 0.33 -6.69
N PHE A 190 8.19 1.20 -6.88
CA PHE A 190 8.06 2.46 -6.17
C PHE A 190 6.81 2.41 -5.30
N SER A 191 6.89 3.02 -4.13
CA SER A 191 5.74 3.26 -3.28
C SER A 191 5.80 4.66 -2.70
N ILE A 192 4.69 5.37 -2.78
CA ILE A 192 4.45 6.59 -2.00
C ILE A 192 3.44 6.23 -0.93
N ASN A 193 3.80 6.44 0.33
CA ASN A 193 2.90 6.30 1.46
C ASN A 193 2.72 7.66 2.11
N VAL A 194 1.48 8.08 2.31
CA VAL A 194 1.17 9.33 3.00
C VAL A 194 0.26 9.04 4.18
N GLY A 195 0.70 9.44 5.37
CA GLY A 195 -0.03 9.28 6.62
C GLY A 195 -0.45 10.64 7.17
N SER A 196 -1.73 10.77 7.49
CA SER A 196 -2.31 12.04 7.92
C SER A 196 -3.40 11.83 8.96
N VAL A 197 -3.74 12.90 9.67
CA VAL A 197 -4.93 12.98 10.53
C VAL A 197 -5.95 13.84 9.80
N GLU A 198 -7.14 13.30 9.53
CA GLU A 198 -8.28 14.06 8.98
C GLU A 198 -7.98 14.82 7.67
N VAL A 199 -7.36 14.16 6.69
CA VAL A 199 -7.09 14.79 5.38
C VAL A 199 -8.24 14.59 4.39
N ASP A 200 -8.45 15.61 3.56
CA ASP A 200 -9.26 15.52 2.36
C ASP A 200 -8.63 14.52 1.36
N LEU A 201 -9.41 13.52 0.92
CA LEU A 201 -8.89 12.48 0.04
C LEU A 201 -8.64 12.95 -1.39
N ASP A 202 -9.40 13.91 -1.87
CA ASP A 202 -9.25 14.41 -3.24
C ASP A 202 -7.93 15.19 -3.33
N VAL A 203 -7.64 15.98 -2.30
CA VAL A 203 -6.33 16.63 -2.14
C VAL A 203 -5.23 15.58 -2.03
N LEU A 204 -5.38 14.60 -1.12
CA LEU A 204 -4.39 13.55 -0.91
C LEU A 204 -4.07 12.78 -2.19
N LYS A 205 -5.11 12.37 -2.92
CA LYS A 205 -5.00 11.63 -4.18
C LYS A 205 -4.27 12.48 -5.20
N ARG A 206 -4.71 13.72 -5.42
CA ARG A 206 -4.06 14.63 -6.38
C ARG A 206 -2.57 14.79 -6.08
N GLU A 207 -2.20 15.11 -4.84
CA GLU A 207 -0.81 15.35 -4.49
C GLU A 207 0.05 14.09 -4.62
N ILE A 208 -0.45 12.92 -4.23
CA ILE A 208 0.26 11.64 -4.41
C ILE A 208 0.54 11.34 -5.89
N PHE A 209 -0.42 11.56 -6.78
CA PHE A 209 -0.25 11.27 -8.20
C PHE A 209 0.65 12.31 -8.89
N THR A 210 0.57 13.58 -8.48
CA THR A 210 1.54 14.61 -8.90
C THR A 210 2.95 14.20 -8.50
N LEU A 211 3.14 13.77 -7.25
CA LEU A 211 4.44 13.32 -6.72
C LEU A 211 4.98 12.09 -7.46
N ALA A 212 4.11 11.15 -7.82
CA ALA A 212 4.49 9.96 -8.58
C ALA A 212 4.91 10.29 -10.02
N GLY A 213 4.24 11.24 -10.68
CA GLY A 213 4.53 11.62 -12.06
C GLY A 213 5.88 12.29 -12.26
N SER A 214 6.48 12.81 -11.19
CA SER A 214 7.80 13.46 -11.19
C SER A 214 8.98 12.55 -10.83
N LEU A 215 8.72 11.26 -10.52
CA LEU A 215 9.73 10.23 -10.21
C LEU A 215 10.00 9.31 -11.41
#